data_AF-A0A1D9QM62-F1
#
_entry.id   AF-A0A1D9QM62-F1
#
_cell.length_a   1.000
_cell.length_b   1.000
_cell.length_c   1.000
_cell.angle_alpha   90.00
_cell.angle_beta   90.00
_cell.angle_gamma   90.00
#
_symmetry.space_group_name_H-M   'P 1'
#
loop_
_entity.id
_entity.type
_entity.pdbx_description
1 polymer ?
#
loop_
_entity_poly.entity_id
_entity_poly.type
_entity_poly.pdbx_seq_one_letter_code
_entity_poly.pdbx_strand_id
1 'polypeptide(L)'
;MSPTASKSSLRGVGGVDPSAPGNIIRAALAFESLLTVGVGTYYMLFPRHYLLHTMGAAAAQVTTTAVQSAQQFGAMNVFIGATVGLFIPNTKHAIESRQMLYSVVLAFELLFPPLLVWQAFMMEGGMLRNSLLAAAGQFVPPIVWRIFTLGWKPEWFGRYQEGKKME
;
A
#
# COMPACT_ATOMS: atom_id res chain seq x y z
N MET A 1 -4.38 -45.88 41.22
CA MET A 1 -4.40 -44.45 40.81
C MET A 1 -3.13 -44.20 40.02
N SER A 2 -3.23 -44.16 38.69
CA SER A 2 -2.10 -43.91 37.80
C SER A 2 -2.09 -42.44 37.42
N PRO A 3 -0.97 -41.70 37.52
CA PRO A 3 -0.93 -40.32 37.08
C PRO A 3 -0.85 -40.29 35.55
N THR A 4 -1.91 -39.78 34.91
CA THR A 4 -1.92 -39.37 33.51
C THR A 4 -0.95 -38.20 33.34
N ALA A 5 0.26 -38.51 32.85
CA ALA A 5 1.20 -37.50 32.38
C ALA A 5 0.54 -36.69 31.25
N SER A 6 0.15 -35.46 31.57
CA SER A 6 -0.27 -34.45 30.60
C SER A 6 0.88 -34.23 29.62
N LYS A 7 0.73 -34.73 28.39
CA LYS A 7 1.61 -34.38 27.27
C LYS A 7 1.41 -32.89 26.99
N SER A 8 2.20 -32.04 27.66
CA SER A 8 2.36 -30.66 27.22
C SER A 8 2.99 -30.74 25.83
N SER A 9 2.17 -30.48 24.81
CA SER A 9 2.64 -30.37 23.44
C SER A 9 3.76 -29.32 23.40
N LEU A 10 4.96 -29.78 23.10
CA LEU A 10 6.07 -28.94 22.70
C LEU A 10 5.61 -28.14 21.48
N ARG A 11 5.05 -26.94 21.70
CA ARG A 11 4.98 -25.91 20.68
C ARG A 11 6.43 -25.65 20.31
N GLY A 12 6.87 -26.17 19.17
CA GLY A 12 8.11 -25.72 18.55
C GLY A 12 8.07 -24.19 18.56
N VAL A 13 9.04 -23.57 19.23
CA VAL A 13 9.11 -22.11 19.36
C VAL A 13 9.51 -21.59 17.99
N GLY A 14 8.53 -21.51 17.08
CA GLY A 14 8.67 -20.83 15.81
C GLY A 14 8.76 -19.33 16.07
N GLY A 15 9.60 -18.64 15.31
CA GLY A 15 9.89 -17.24 15.49
C GLY A 15 10.35 -16.57 14.20
N VAL A 16 10.51 -15.26 14.26
CA VAL A 16 11.06 -14.48 13.14
C VAL A 16 12.52 -14.89 12.92
N ASP A 17 12.88 -15.14 11.67
CA ASP A 17 14.26 -15.44 11.29
C ASP A 17 15.16 -14.22 11.57
N PRO A 18 16.17 -14.33 12.45
CA PRO A 18 17.06 -13.22 12.76
C PRO A 18 17.91 -12.77 11.55
N SER A 19 18.11 -13.65 10.56
CA SER A 19 18.83 -13.31 9.32
C SER A 19 17.95 -12.56 8.31
N ALA A 20 16.62 -12.64 8.46
CA ALA A 20 15.64 -11.96 7.61
C ALA A 20 14.50 -11.37 8.48
N PRO A 21 14.77 -10.32 9.28
CA PRO A 21 13.80 -9.77 10.24
C PRO A 21 12.68 -8.94 9.60
N GLY A 22 12.82 -8.61 8.30
CA GLY A 22 11.84 -7.85 7.55
C GLY A 22 11.79 -6.34 7.83
N ASN A 23 12.77 -5.80 8.59
CA ASN A 23 12.71 -4.42 9.10
C ASN A 23 12.61 -3.35 7.99
N ILE A 24 13.27 -3.55 6.85
CA ILE A 24 13.24 -2.61 5.73
C ILE A 24 11.81 -2.49 5.18
N ILE A 25 11.18 -3.62 4.85
CA ILE A 25 9.79 -3.62 4.34
C ILE A 25 8.82 -3.11 5.39
N ARG A 26 9.03 -3.38 6.67
CA ARG A 26 8.17 -2.84 7.73
C ARG A 26 8.24 -1.33 7.83
N ALA A 27 9.44 -0.76 7.73
CA ALA A 27 9.63 0.69 7.69
C ALA A 27 8.98 1.29 6.43
N ALA A 28 9.17 0.63 5.27
CA ALA A 28 8.52 1.04 4.02
C ALA A 28 6.99 1.00 4.12
N LEU A 29 6.41 -0.10 4.64
CA LEU A 29 4.96 -0.24 4.87
C LEU A 29 4.42 0.83 5.82
N ALA A 30 5.15 1.16 6.89
CA ALA A 30 4.76 2.22 7.80
C ALA A 30 4.74 3.59 7.11
N PHE A 31 5.77 3.87 6.31
CA PHE A 31 5.86 5.11 5.54
C PHE A 31 4.78 5.19 4.44
N GLU A 32 4.60 4.13 3.65
CA GLU A 32 3.57 3.99 2.63
C GLU A 32 2.16 4.17 3.22
N SER A 33 1.89 3.51 4.35
CA SER A 33 0.63 3.62 5.07
C SER A 33 0.36 5.06 5.51
N LEU A 34 1.33 5.70 6.17
CA LEU A 34 1.19 7.06 6.67
C LEU A 34 0.95 8.06 5.52
N LEU A 35 1.73 7.96 4.45
CA LEU A 35 1.57 8.84 3.28
C LEU A 35 0.21 8.64 2.62
N THR A 36 -0.19 7.40 2.36
CA THR A 36 -1.44 7.11 1.66
C THR A 36 -2.65 7.57 2.49
N VAL A 37 -2.62 7.37 3.81
CA VAL A 37 -3.64 7.90 4.73
C VAL A 37 -3.64 9.42 4.74
N GLY A 38 -2.47 10.06 4.85
CA GLY A 38 -2.39 11.53 4.90
C GLY A 38 -2.90 12.18 3.62
N VAL A 39 -2.47 11.66 2.47
CA VAL A 39 -2.90 12.11 1.15
C VAL A 39 -4.39 11.84 0.92
N GLY A 40 -4.89 10.64 1.26
CA GLY A 40 -6.31 10.32 1.18
C GLY A 40 -7.17 11.21 2.08
N THR A 41 -6.70 11.50 3.29
CA THR A 41 -7.36 12.43 4.22
C THR A 41 -7.45 13.83 3.63
N TYR A 42 -6.39 14.31 2.98
CA TYR A 42 -6.39 15.60 2.30
C TYR A 42 -7.44 15.67 1.18
N TYR A 43 -7.52 14.65 0.33
CA TYR A 43 -8.55 14.56 -0.73
C TYR A 43 -9.97 14.53 -0.15
N MET A 44 -10.15 13.85 0.98
CA MET A 44 -11.44 13.66 1.64
C MET A 44 -11.94 14.92 2.35
N LEU A 45 -11.08 15.63 3.08
CA LEU A 45 -11.45 16.79 3.89
C LEU A 45 -11.34 18.12 3.15
N PHE A 46 -10.45 18.21 2.16
CA PHE A 46 -10.21 19.42 1.36
C PHE A 46 -10.36 19.19 -0.15
N PRO A 47 -11.46 18.55 -0.62
CA PRO A 47 -11.61 18.12 -2.02
C PRO A 47 -11.58 19.28 -3.02
N ARG A 48 -12.18 20.42 -2.69
CA ARG A 48 -12.18 21.61 -3.56
C ARG A 48 -10.78 22.18 -3.72
N HIS A 49 -10.01 22.21 -2.63
CA HIS A 49 -8.64 22.71 -2.67
C HIS A 49 -7.77 21.79 -3.54
N TYR A 50 -7.89 20.48 -3.34
CA TYR A 50 -7.21 19.48 -4.18
C TYR A 50 -7.56 19.66 -5.66
N LEU A 51 -8.85 19.75 -6.01
CA LEU A 51 -9.28 19.89 -7.40
C LEU A 51 -8.75 21.19 -8.04
N LEU A 52 -8.87 22.33 -7.36
CA LEU A 52 -8.47 23.63 -7.90
C LEU A 52 -6.95 23.79 -7.97
N HIS A 53 -6.23 23.47 -6.89
CA HIS A 53 -4.84 23.85 -6.73
C HIS A 53 -3.85 22.72 -7.04
N THR A 54 -4.22 21.46 -6.75
CA THR A 54 -3.36 20.31 -7.07
C THR A 54 -3.62 19.83 -8.50
N MET A 55 -4.89 19.62 -8.84
CA MET A 55 -5.28 19.10 -10.15
C MET A 55 -5.49 20.19 -11.21
N GLY A 56 -5.43 21.47 -10.82
CA GLY A 56 -5.55 22.60 -11.73
C GLY A 56 -6.90 22.64 -12.45
N ALA A 57 -7.95 22.11 -11.84
CA ALA A 57 -9.27 22.09 -12.43
C ALA A 57 -9.83 23.52 -12.57
N ALA A 58 -10.47 23.80 -13.69
CA ALA A 58 -11.16 25.07 -13.87
C ALA A 58 -12.31 25.19 -12.85
N ALA A 59 -12.55 26.38 -12.30
CA ALA A 59 -13.58 26.58 -11.27
C ALA A 59 -14.98 26.11 -11.72
N ALA A 60 -15.31 26.28 -13.00
CA ALA A 60 -16.56 25.81 -13.60
C ALA A 60 -16.70 24.27 -13.62
N GLN A 61 -15.60 23.54 -13.53
CA GLN A 61 -15.55 22.07 -13.55
C GLN A 61 -15.54 21.46 -12.14
N VAL A 62 -15.42 22.27 -11.08
CA VAL A 62 -15.50 21.83 -9.68
C VAL A 62 -16.97 21.70 -9.27
N THR A 63 -17.66 20.76 -9.91
CA THR A 63 -19.06 20.44 -9.66
C THR A 63 -19.21 19.67 -8.35
N THR A 64 -20.46 19.57 -7.84
CA THR A 64 -20.77 18.75 -6.67
C THR A 64 -20.35 17.29 -6.87
N THR A 65 -20.58 16.74 -8.07
CA THR A 65 -20.17 15.38 -8.42
C THR A 65 -18.65 15.22 -8.35
N ALA A 66 -17.89 16.16 -8.92
CA ALA A 66 -16.42 16.11 -8.86
C ALA A 66 -15.89 16.15 -7.42
N VAL A 67 -16.51 16.99 -6.57
CA VAL A 67 -16.19 17.06 -5.14
C VAL A 67 -16.49 15.73 -4.45
N GLN A 68 -17.68 15.16 -4.65
CA GLN A 68 -18.05 13.88 -4.05
C GLN A 68 -17.13 12.74 -4.51
N SER A 69 -16.77 12.69 -5.80
CA SER A 69 -15.82 11.71 -6.33
C SER A 69 -14.42 11.87 -5.73
N ALA A 70 -13.93 13.11 -5.56
CA ALA A 70 -12.65 13.35 -4.88
C ALA A 70 -12.68 12.87 -3.42
N GLN A 71 -13.81 13.07 -2.71
CA GLN A 71 -13.97 12.58 -1.35
C GLN A 71 -14.01 11.06 -1.25
N GLN A 72 -14.75 10.39 -2.14
CA GLN A 72 -14.80 8.94 -2.24
C GLN A 72 -13.41 8.37 -2.53
N PHE A 73 -12.68 8.97 -3.46
CA PHE A 73 -11.30 8.59 -3.75
C PHE A 73 -10.38 8.80 -2.55
N GLY A 74 -10.55 9.89 -1.81
CA GLY A 74 -9.83 10.14 -0.56
C GLY A 74 -10.09 9.05 0.49
N ALA A 75 -11.36 8.71 0.73
CA ALA A 75 -11.76 7.65 1.65
C ALA A 75 -11.19 6.27 1.25
N MET A 76 -11.18 5.95 -0.05
CA MET A 76 -10.55 4.72 -0.56
C MET A 76 -9.04 4.70 -0.28
N ASN A 77 -8.34 5.82 -0.48
CA ASN A 77 -6.91 5.91 -0.16
C ASN A 77 -6.64 5.72 1.34
N VAL A 78 -7.46 6.32 2.21
CA VAL A 78 -7.35 6.11 3.66
C VAL A 78 -7.51 4.62 4.01
N PHE A 79 -8.52 3.97 3.43
CA PHE A 79 -8.75 2.54 3.64
C PHE A 79 -7.57 1.68 3.16
N ILE A 80 -7.04 1.96 1.97
CA ILE A 80 -5.87 1.25 1.42
C ILE A 80 -4.65 1.46 2.32
N GLY A 81 -4.36 2.71 2.71
CA GLY A 81 -3.23 3.03 3.58
C GLY A 81 -3.35 2.36 4.94
N ALA A 82 -4.54 2.35 5.55
CA ALA A 82 -4.78 1.63 6.80
C ALA A 82 -4.57 0.11 6.64
N THR A 83 -5.04 -0.46 5.53
CA THR A 83 -4.87 -1.89 5.22
C THR A 83 -3.39 -2.25 5.06
N VAL A 84 -2.61 -1.43 4.36
CA VAL A 84 -1.15 -1.59 4.25
C VAL A 84 -0.49 -1.61 5.65
N GLY A 85 -0.98 -0.74 6.55
CA GLY A 85 -0.50 -0.66 7.93
C GLY A 85 -0.68 -1.96 8.74
N LEU A 86 -1.68 -2.78 8.41
CA LEU A 86 -1.93 -4.07 9.08
C LEU A 86 -0.81 -5.09 8.85
N PHE A 87 0.05 -4.89 7.85
CA PHE A 87 1.14 -5.81 7.51
C PHE A 87 2.51 -5.41 8.11
N ILE A 88 2.56 -4.31 8.88
CA ILE A 88 3.75 -3.85 9.61
C ILE A 88 4.18 -4.83 10.73
N PRO A 89 3.28 -5.43 11.54
CA PRO A 89 3.68 -6.34 12.60
C PRO A 89 4.41 -7.58 12.09
N ASN A 90 5.31 -8.14 12.92
CA ASN A 90 6.03 -9.38 12.62
C ASN A 90 5.26 -10.60 13.14
N THR A 91 4.03 -10.77 12.68
CA THR A 91 3.28 -12.01 12.85
C THR A 91 3.52 -12.92 11.64
N LYS A 92 3.39 -14.25 11.83
CA LYS A 92 3.54 -15.23 10.75
C LYS A 92 2.68 -14.86 9.52
N HIS A 93 1.39 -14.58 9.77
CA HIS A 93 0.43 -14.27 8.72
C HIS A 93 0.78 -12.98 7.95
N ALA A 94 1.22 -11.94 8.66
CA ALA A 94 1.64 -10.69 8.03
C ALA A 94 2.86 -10.93 7.13
N ILE A 95 3.91 -11.59 7.64
CA ILE A 95 5.14 -11.88 6.88
C ILE A 95 4.84 -12.63 5.58
N GLU A 96 4.04 -13.70 5.66
CA GLU A 96 3.68 -14.52 4.50
C GLU A 96 2.85 -13.75 3.46
N SER A 97 2.10 -12.74 3.88
CA SER A 97 1.18 -12.00 3.01
C SER A 97 1.77 -10.73 2.41
N ARG A 98 2.91 -10.22 2.89
CA ARG A 98 3.49 -8.95 2.41
C ARG A 98 3.85 -8.97 0.93
N GLN A 99 4.38 -10.09 0.43
CA GLN A 99 4.70 -10.22 -0.99
C GLN A 99 3.42 -10.18 -1.85
N MET A 100 2.37 -10.85 -1.42
CA MET A 100 1.07 -10.79 -2.10
C MET A 100 0.50 -9.37 -2.09
N LEU A 101 0.56 -8.68 -0.95
CA LEU A 101 0.18 -7.28 -0.84
C LEU A 101 0.93 -6.43 -1.86
N TYR A 102 2.27 -6.52 -1.90
CA TYR A 102 3.09 -5.75 -2.84
C TYR A 102 2.75 -6.06 -4.31
N SER A 103 2.47 -7.32 -4.65
CA SER A 103 2.06 -7.70 -6.01
C SER A 103 0.70 -7.11 -6.39
N VAL A 104 -0.29 -7.13 -5.48
CA VAL A 104 -1.62 -6.55 -5.73
C VAL A 104 -1.53 -5.03 -5.87
N VAL A 105 -0.75 -4.36 -5.02
CA VAL A 105 -0.56 -2.92 -5.13
C VAL A 105 0.20 -2.57 -6.41
N LEU A 106 1.24 -3.33 -6.78
CA LEU A 106 1.94 -3.13 -8.05
C LEU A 106 1.00 -3.27 -9.25
N ALA A 107 0.07 -4.24 -9.24
CA ALA A 107 -0.92 -4.37 -10.31
C ALA A 107 -1.78 -3.11 -10.46
N PHE A 108 -2.24 -2.52 -9.35
CA PHE A 108 -2.94 -1.24 -9.37
C PHE A 108 -2.04 -0.10 -9.90
N GLU A 109 -0.81 0.00 -9.40
CA GLU A 109 0.16 1.01 -9.82
C GLU A 109 0.58 0.89 -11.28
N LEU A 110 0.42 -0.28 -11.92
CA LEU A 110 0.65 -0.44 -13.36
C LEU A 110 -0.58 -0.09 -14.21
N LEU A 111 -1.78 -0.09 -13.63
CA LEU A 111 -3.02 0.25 -14.34
C LEU A 111 -3.36 1.75 -14.25
N PHE A 112 -3.13 2.36 -13.09
CA PHE A 112 -3.57 3.73 -12.83
C PHE A 112 -2.79 4.81 -13.60
N PRO A 113 -1.44 4.79 -13.68
CA PRO A 113 -0.70 5.80 -14.44
C PRO A 113 -1.00 5.79 -15.95
N PRO A 114 -1.11 4.64 -16.64
CA PRO A 114 -1.56 4.63 -18.03
C PRO A 114 -2.95 5.27 -18.22
N LEU A 115 -3.88 5.05 -17.29
CA LEU A 115 -5.19 5.71 -17.32
C LEU A 115 -5.04 7.24 -17.22
N LEU A 116 -4.21 7.75 -16.31
CA LEU A 116 -3.96 9.19 -16.17
C LEU A 116 -3.30 9.78 -17.43
N VAL A 117 -2.33 9.06 -18.01
CA VAL A 117 -1.70 9.46 -19.28
C VAL A 117 -2.74 9.49 -20.38
N TRP A 118 -3.57 8.46 -20.52
CA TRP A 118 -4.66 8.43 -21.49
C TRP A 118 -5.59 9.63 -21.32
N GLN A 119 -6.06 9.91 -20.10
CA GLN A 119 -6.90 11.07 -19.81
C GLN A 119 -6.22 12.39 -20.19
N ALA A 120 -4.91 12.51 -19.95
CA ALA A 120 -4.14 13.71 -20.26
C ALA A 120 -4.03 14.01 -21.77
N PHE A 121 -4.19 13.01 -22.63
CA PHE A 121 -4.05 13.16 -24.09
C PHE A 121 -5.36 13.01 -24.86
N MET A 122 -6.33 12.27 -24.32
CA MET A 122 -7.54 11.87 -25.05
C MET A 122 -8.82 12.48 -24.49
N MET A 123 -8.80 13.08 -23.31
CA MET A 123 -9.98 13.76 -22.73
C MET A 123 -9.81 15.27 -22.77
N GLU A 124 -10.87 15.95 -23.20
CA GLU A 124 -10.96 17.41 -23.18
C GLU A 124 -11.69 17.89 -21.92
N GLY A 125 -11.11 18.89 -21.24
CA GLY A 125 -11.70 19.51 -20.05
C GLY A 125 -11.45 18.74 -18.73
N GLY A 126 -11.86 19.36 -17.62
CA GLY A 126 -11.72 18.79 -16.27
C GLY A 126 -10.45 19.24 -15.54
N MET A 127 -9.37 18.46 -15.66
CA MET A 127 -8.10 18.67 -14.94
C MET A 127 -6.97 19.11 -15.87
N LEU A 128 -5.98 19.81 -15.34
CA LEU A 128 -4.84 20.28 -16.14
C LEU A 128 -4.01 19.09 -16.63
N ARG A 129 -3.69 19.04 -17.93
CA ARG A 129 -2.85 18.00 -18.54
C ARG A 129 -1.54 17.77 -17.78
N ASN A 130 -0.86 18.86 -17.40
CA ASN A 130 0.40 18.78 -16.65
C ASN A 130 0.19 18.18 -15.26
N SER A 131 -0.94 18.46 -14.59
CA SER A 131 -1.27 17.84 -13.30
C SER A 131 -1.54 16.34 -13.44
N LEU A 132 -2.20 15.90 -14.51
CA LEU A 132 -2.42 14.47 -14.78
C LEU A 132 -1.09 13.74 -15.07
N LEU A 133 -0.21 14.34 -15.87
CA LEU A 133 1.11 13.76 -16.15
C LEU A 133 2.02 13.76 -14.91
N ALA A 134 1.99 14.82 -14.11
CA ALA A 134 2.69 14.85 -12.82
C ALA A 134 2.15 13.78 -11.87
N ALA A 135 0.83 13.62 -11.80
CA ALA A 135 0.18 12.60 -11.01
C ALA A 135 0.52 11.18 -11.49
N ALA A 136 0.69 10.95 -12.80
CA ALA A 136 1.19 9.68 -13.33
C ALA A 136 2.66 9.46 -12.96
N GLY A 137 3.50 10.50 -13.09
CA GLY A 137 4.92 10.46 -12.77
C GLY A 137 5.22 10.13 -11.31
N GLN A 138 4.35 10.54 -10.37
CA GLN A 138 4.53 10.24 -8.94
C GLN A 138 4.51 8.74 -8.61
N PHE A 139 3.93 7.91 -9.48
CA PHE A 139 3.89 6.45 -9.32
C PHE A 139 5.18 5.76 -9.78
N VAL A 140 6.09 6.45 -10.48
CA VAL A 140 7.34 5.84 -10.96
C VAL A 140 8.21 5.34 -9.78
N PRO A 141 8.51 6.14 -8.74
CA PRO A 141 9.28 5.64 -7.59
C PRO A 141 8.66 4.41 -6.89
N PRO A 142 7.36 4.37 -6.52
CA PRO A 142 6.79 3.19 -5.88
C PRO A 142 6.76 1.96 -6.79
N ILE A 143 6.49 2.11 -8.10
CA ILE A 143 6.56 0.98 -9.05
C ILE A 143 7.97 0.38 -9.08
N VAL A 144 8.99 1.23 -9.23
CA VAL A 144 10.39 0.80 -9.24
C VAL A 144 10.75 0.12 -7.93
N TRP A 145 10.33 0.70 -6.80
CA TRP A 145 10.53 0.12 -5.47
C TRP A 145 9.90 -1.28 -5.35
N ARG A 146 8.66 -1.46 -5.79
CA ARG A 146 7.98 -2.76 -5.73
C ARG A 146 8.63 -3.79 -6.63
N ILE A 147 8.94 -3.45 -7.88
CA ILE A 147 9.64 -4.35 -8.80
C ILE A 147 10.99 -4.75 -8.23
N PHE A 148 11.75 -3.80 -7.68
CA PHE A 148 13.05 -4.06 -7.08
C PHE A 148 12.94 -4.99 -5.86
N THR A 149 12.03 -4.71 -4.93
CA THR A 149 11.86 -5.52 -3.71
C THR A 149 11.32 -6.91 -4.03
N LEU A 150 10.36 -7.05 -4.93
CA LEU A 150 9.82 -8.36 -5.34
C LEU A 150 10.83 -9.20 -6.14
N GLY A 151 11.57 -8.57 -7.06
CA GLY A 151 12.47 -9.28 -7.98
C GLY A 151 13.89 -9.51 -7.43
N TRP A 152 14.49 -8.49 -6.82
CA TRP A 152 15.91 -8.52 -6.42
C TRP A 152 16.14 -8.66 -4.93
N LYS A 153 15.19 -8.20 -4.10
CA LYS A 153 15.31 -8.22 -2.63
C LYS A 153 14.14 -8.91 -1.91
N PRO A 154 13.73 -10.13 -2.32
CA PRO A 154 12.64 -10.84 -1.68
C PRO A 154 12.93 -11.19 -0.20
N GLU A 155 14.21 -11.25 0.19
CA GLU A 155 14.62 -11.48 1.58
C GLU A 155 14.21 -10.34 2.54
N TRP A 156 13.96 -9.13 2.03
CA TRP A 156 13.56 -7.98 2.84
C TRP A 156 12.14 -8.06 3.38
N PHE A 157 11.30 -8.94 2.85
CA PHE A 157 9.93 -9.18 3.34
C PHE A 157 9.91 -9.90 4.69
N GLY A 158 11.04 -10.49 5.07
CA GLY A 158 11.21 -11.26 6.28
C GLY A 158 10.80 -12.71 6.12
N ARG A 159 11.25 -13.56 7.05
CA ARG A 159 10.93 -14.99 7.06
C ARG A 159 10.50 -15.42 8.44
N TYR A 160 9.53 -16.34 8.49
CA TYR A 160 9.13 -17.01 9.71
C TYR A 160 9.66 -18.44 9.69
N GLN A 161 10.37 -18.85 10.74
CA GLN A 161 10.81 -20.24 10.89
C GLN A 161 9.82 -20.97 11.78
N GLU A 162 9.25 -22.07 11.26
CA GLU A 162 8.54 -23.01 12.11
C GLU A 162 9.57 -23.79 12.94
N GLY A 163 9.45 -23.74 14.27
CA GLY A 163 10.35 -24.49 15.14
C GLY A 163 10.25 -25.97 14.82
N LYS A 164 11.40 -26.62 14.56
CA LYS A 164 11.46 -28.08 14.36
C LYS A 164 10.70 -28.77 15.49
N LYS A 165 9.70 -29.59 15.14
CA LYS A 165 9.22 -30.63 16.05
C LYS A 165 10.43 -31.53 16.33
N MET A 166 10.89 -31.60 17.57
CA MET A 166 11.78 -32.68 17.97
C MET A 166 10.93 -33.95 17.98
N GLU A 167 11.21 -34.88 17.07
CA GLU A 167 10.70 -36.25 17.09
C GLU A 167 11.43 -37.08 18.15
#